data_AF-A0A6I1EWJ1-F1
#
_entry.id   AF-A0A6I1EWJ1-F1
#
_cell.length_a   1.000
_cell.length_b   1.000
_cell.length_c   1.000
_cell.angle_alpha   90.00
_cell.angle_beta   90.00
_cell.angle_gamma   90.00
#
_symmetry.space_group_name_H-M   'P 1'
#
loop_
_entity.id
_entity.type
_entity.pdbx_description
1 polymer ?
#
loop_
_entity_poly.entity_id
_entity_poly.type
_entity_poly.pdbx_seq_one_letter_code
_entity_poly.pdbx_strand_id
1 'polypeptide(L)'
;MMDIGFNRDRISKRTNEYLNGIFEDELFTKLSQRILYLKKEKQNICLINQQILELKRFLLLKALVPSLEMYSPSIDNLWHESILFTKNYNEFCHKLKGDFIHHNPNLHSTVNIIGRYWFDWLYLFLFKPNQIGWKSWNGFMLQKLSESQIKASSYNLILEIKNTNLKGDQKYHLTEISKLLIEKLKDSNSEMSIN
;
A
#
# COMPACT_ATOMS: atom_id res chain seq x y z
N MET A 1 -11.55 -1.35 16.34
CA MET A 1 -10.28 -1.62 15.64
C MET A 1 -10.59 -1.97 14.20
N MET A 2 -9.90 -1.39 13.22
CA MET A 2 -10.22 -1.58 11.80
C MET A 2 -9.18 -2.47 11.14
N ASP A 3 -9.61 -3.67 10.73
CA ASP A 3 -8.80 -4.63 9.97
C ASP A 3 -8.28 -3.97 8.68
N ILE A 4 -7.02 -4.25 8.31
CA ILE A 4 -6.44 -3.83 7.03
C ILE A 4 -7.26 -4.33 5.84
N GLY A 5 -8.06 -5.38 6.04
CA GLY A 5 -9.14 -5.78 5.15
C GLY A 5 -8.62 -6.44 3.89
N PHE A 6 -7.69 -7.38 4.05
CA PHE A 6 -7.27 -8.25 2.96
C PHE A 6 -8.47 -9.01 2.39
N ASN A 7 -8.38 -9.33 1.10
CA ASN A 7 -9.26 -10.33 0.50
C ASN A 7 -9.02 -11.67 1.23
N ARG A 8 -10.02 -12.12 1.99
CA ARG A 8 -9.91 -13.16 3.03
C ARG A 8 -9.33 -14.49 2.55
N ASP A 9 -9.40 -14.76 1.25
CA ASP A 9 -8.95 -16.01 0.65
C ASP A 9 -7.49 -15.95 0.14
N ARG A 10 -6.79 -14.83 0.36
CA ARG A 10 -5.48 -14.59 -0.29
C ARG A 10 -4.29 -14.74 0.63
N ILE A 11 -4.45 -14.44 1.91
CA ILE A 11 -3.34 -14.53 2.88
C ILE A 11 -3.71 -15.43 4.05
N SER A 12 -2.71 -16.07 4.65
CA SER A 12 -2.94 -16.90 5.83
C SER A 12 -3.48 -16.06 6.99
N LYS A 13 -4.32 -16.70 7.82
CA LYS A 13 -4.82 -16.10 9.07
C LYS A 13 -3.69 -15.52 9.92
N ARG A 14 -2.57 -16.26 10.03
CA ARG A 14 -1.37 -15.86 10.77
C ARG A 14 -0.78 -14.55 10.23
N THR A 15 -0.66 -14.42 8.91
CA THR A 15 -0.15 -13.19 8.28
C THR A 15 -1.12 -12.03 8.43
N ASN A 16 -2.43 -12.28 8.36
CA ASN A 16 -3.44 -11.26 8.61
C ASN A 16 -3.38 -10.71 10.04
N GLU A 17 -3.31 -11.60 11.03
CA GLU A 17 -3.23 -11.23 12.46
C GLU A 17 -1.93 -10.48 12.76
N TYR A 18 -0.80 -10.95 12.25
CA TYR A 18 0.50 -10.29 12.42
C TYR A 18 0.49 -8.84 11.89
N LEU A 19 0.02 -8.65 10.66
CA LEU A 19 -0.02 -7.33 10.05
C LEU A 19 -1.02 -6.42 10.75
N ASN A 20 -2.21 -6.91 11.12
CA ASN A 20 -3.15 -6.13 11.91
C ASN A 20 -2.54 -5.65 13.23
N GLY A 21 -1.78 -6.50 13.93
CA GLY A 21 -1.05 -6.12 15.13
C GLY A 21 0.02 -5.03 14.89
N ILE A 22 0.77 -5.09 13.78
CA ILE A 22 1.68 -4.01 13.40
C ILE A 22 0.93 -2.71 13.14
N PHE A 23 -0.25 -2.78 12.51
CA PHE A 23 -1.05 -1.60 12.18
C PHE A 23 -1.88 -1.05 13.36
N GLU A 24 -1.85 -1.71 14.52
CA GLU A 24 -2.30 -1.14 15.80
C GLU A 24 -1.24 -0.22 16.46
N ASP A 25 -0.11 0.03 15.77
CA ASP A 25 0.96 0.88 16.29
C ASP A 25 0.47 2.26 16.75
N GLU A 26 1.09 2.73 17.84
CA GLU A 26 0.84 4.03 18.47
C GLU A 26 0.90 5.20 17.48
N LEU A 27 1.72 5.08 16.43
CA LEU A 27 1.80 6.03 15.32
C LEU A 27 0.41 6.44 14.80
N PHE A 28 -0.46 5.47 14.52
CA PHE A 28 -1.76 5.76 13.88
C PHE A 28 -2.77 6.35 14.86
N THR A 29 -2.64 6.02 16.15
CA THR A 29 -3.43 6.65 17.23
C THR A 29 -3.05 8.13 17.35
N LYS A 30 -1.74 8.44 17.40
CA LYS A 30 -1.23 9.82 17.44
C LYS A 30 -1.59 10.60 16.18
N LEU A 31 -1.47 9.99 15.01
CA LEU A 31 -1.88 10.58 13.74
C LEU A 31 -3.36 10.96 13.77
N SER A 32 -4.25 10.04 14.16
CA SER A 32 -5.69 10.30 14.24
C SER A 32 -6.01 11.48 15.16
N GLN A 33 -5.43 11.50 16.37
CA GLN A 33 -5.59 12.61 17.33
C GLN A 33 -5.12 13.95 16.75
N ARG A 34 -3.97 13.97 16.11
CA ARG A 34 -3.42 15.18 15.48
C ARG A 34 -4.30 15.70 14.35
N ILE A 35 -4.78 14.83 13.47
CA ILE A 35 -5.66 15.22 12.36
C ILE A 35 -7.00 15.75 12.89
N LEU A 36 -7.56 15.14 13.93
CA LEU A 36 -8.78 15.63 14.59
C LEU A 36 -8.58 17.03 15.19
N TYR A 37 -7.46 17.25 15.86
CA TYR A 37 -7.10 18.55 16.43
C TYR A 37 -6.96 19.64 15.35
N LEU A 38 -6.17 19.37 14.29
CA LEU A 38 -5.92 20.35 13.21
C LEU A 38 -7.20 20.74 12.46
N LYS A 39 -8.15 19.83 12.34
CA LYS A 39 -9.41 20.04 11.62
C LYS A 39 -10.51 20.72 12.44
N LYS A 40 -10.23 21.13 13.69
CA LYS A 40 -11.11 21.91 14.58
C LYS A 40 -12.58 21.45 14.53
N GLU A 41 -12.81 20.23 15.00
CA GLU A 41 -14.14 19.61 15.26
C GLU A 41 -15.25 19.95 14.25
N LYS A 42 -15.24 19.29 13.08
CA LYS A 42 -16.46 18.91 12.33
C LYS A 42 -16.23 17.89 11.21
N GLN A 43 -15.18 17.06 11.30
CA GLN A 43 -14.93 16.04 10.29
C GLN A 43 -15.25 14.64 10.80
N ASN A 44 -15.90 13.87 9.94
CA ASN A 44 -16.42 12.55 10.25
C ASN A 44 -15.27 11.63 10.70
N ILE A 45 -15.22 11.25 11.98
CA ILE A 45 -14.20 10.34 12.53
C ILE A 45 -14.12 9.05 11.70
N CYS A 46 -15.26 8.56 11.20
CA CYS A 46 -15.29 7.43 10.29
C CYS A 46 -14.50 7.72 9.01
N LEU A 47 -14.67 8.89 8.39
CA LEU A 47 -13.89 9.28 7.21
C LEU A 47 -12.38 9.31 7.50
N ILE A 48 -11.96 9.88 8.63
CA ILE A 48 -10.53 9.94 8.99
C ILE A 48 -9.96 8.53 9.18
N ASN A 49 -10.66 7.68 9.94
CA ASN A 49 -10.24 6.30 10.16
C ASN A 49 -10.12 5.51 8.85
N GLN A 50 -11.01 5.78 7.90
CA GLN A 50 -10.99 5.14 6.58
C GLN A 50 -9.83 5.66 5.71
N GLN A 51 -9.52 6.96 5.75
CA GLN A 51 -8.34 7.48 5.06
C GLN A 51 -7.04 6.97 5.70
N ILE A 52 -6.98 6.83 7.03
CA ILE A 52 -5.86 6.20 7.72
C ILE A 52 -5.73 4.72 7.32
N LEU A 53 -6.84 3.99 7.15
CA LEU A 53 -6.81 2.63 6.60
C LEU A 53 -6.18 2.59 5.21
N GLU A 54 -6.53 3.54 4.33
CA GLU A 54 -5.92 3.63 3.00
C GLU A 54 -4.42 3.96 3.06
N LEU A 55 -3.98 4.81 4.00
CA LEU A 55 -2.55 5.03 4.25
C LEU A 55 -1.85 3.74 4.67
N LYS A 56 -2.44 2.96 5.58
CA LYS A 56 -1.88 1.67 6.04
C LYS A 56 -1.70 0.69 4.89
N ARG A 57 -2.73 0.54 4.05
CA ARG A 57 -2.70 -0.29 2.84
C ARG A 57 -1.61 0.16 1.87
N PHE A 58 -1.48 1.47 1.66
CA PHE A 58 -0.43 2.03 0.83
C PHE A 58 0.97 1.74 1.39
N LEU A 59 1.20 1.93 2.70
CA LEU A 59 2.49 1.67 3.32
C LEU A 59 2.90 0.20 3.23
N LEU A 60 1.93 -0.72 3.32
CA LEU A 60 2.19 -2.14 3.05
C LEU A 60 2.60 -2.38 1.59
N LEU A 61 1.89 -1.79 0.62
CA LEU A 61 2.25 -1.91 -0.79
C LEU A 61 3.64 -1.31 -1.07
N LYS A 62 3.94 -0.13 -0.53
CA LYS A 62 5.25 0.54 -0.64
C LYS A 62 6.37 -0.27 0.02
N ALA A 63 6.07 -1.02 1.08
CA ALA A 63 7.03 -1.92 1.72
C ALA A 63 7.38 -3.13 0.84
N LEU A 64 6.44 -3.60 0.00
CA LEU A 64 6.63 -4.70 -0.95
C LEU A 64 7.24 -4.23 -2.28
N VAL A 65 6.87 -3.03 -2.72
CA VAL A 65 7.25 -2.42 -4.00
C VAL A 65 7.75 -0.99 -3.75
N PRO A 66 9.06 -0.81 -3.43
CA PRO A 66 9.65 0.48 -3.09
C PRO A 66 9.48 1.59 -4.15
N SER A 67 9.30 1.25 -5.42
CA SER A 67 9.11 2.18 -6.53
C SER A 67 7.72 2.82 -6.58
N LEU A 68 6.73 2.32 -5.83
CA LEU A 68 5.36 2.84 -5.87
C LEU A 68 5.29 4.32 -5.48
N GLU A 69 4.71 5.13 -6.36
CA GLU A 69 4.46 6.55 -6.12
C GLU A 69 3.14 6.77 -5.38
N MET A 70 2.98 7.95 -4.78
CA MET A 70 1.73 8.36 -4.14
C MET A 70 0.75 8.96 -5.17
N TYR A 71 -0.46 8.41 -5.27
CA TYR A 71 -1.47 8.84 -6.24
C TYR A 71 -2.69 9.56 -5.61
N SER A 72 -2.66 9.85 -4.31
CA SER A 72 -3.74 10.55 -3.62
C SER A 72 -3.20 11.69 -2.76
N PRO A 73 -3.50 12.96 -3.10
CA PRO A 73 -3.10 14.11 -2.28
C PRO A 73 -3.60 14.02 -0.83
N SER A 74 -4.79 13.42 -0.63
CA SER A 74 -5.37 13.29 0.72
C SER A 74 -4.62 12.26 1.58
N ILE A 75 -4.18 11.16 0.98
CA ILE A 75 -3.39 10.14 1.67
C ILE A 75 -1.94 10.59 1.82
N ASP A 76 -1.42 11.33 0.83
CA ASP A 76 -0.09 11.95 0.88
C ASP A 76 0.05 12.88 2.09
N ASN A 77 -0.94 13.75 2.32
CA ASN A 77 -0.98 14.61 3.50
C ASN A 77 -0.96 13.80 4.80
N LEU A 78 -1.69 12.69 4.89
CA LEU A 78 -1.65 11.82 6.07
C LEU A 78 -0.28 11.17 6.24
N TRP A 79 0.38 10.79 5.15
CA TRP A 79 1.72 10.24 5.19
C TRP A 79 2.72 11.30 5.70
N HIS A 80 2.67 12.52 5.18
CA HIS A 80 3.47 13.65 5.68
C HIS A 80 3.28 13.87 7.18
N GLU A 81 2.03 13.93 7.65
CA GLU A 81 1.72 14.12 9.07
C GLU A 81 2.19 12.94 9.93
N SER A 82 2.20 11.72 9.39
CA SER A 82 2.73 10.54 10.10
C SER A 82 4.25 10.61 10.30
N ILE A 83 4.99 11.15 9.32
CA ILE A 83 6.46 11.26 9.37
C ILE A 83 6.92 12.23 10.47
N LEU A 84 6.10 13.24 10.81
CA LEU A 84 6.40 14.18 11.90
C LEU A 84 6.52 13.49 13.26
N PHE A 85 5.89 12.33 13.46
CA PHE A 85 6.12 11.47 14.61
C PHE A 85 7.37 10.62 14.41
N THR A 86 8.51 11.27 14.19
CA THR A 86 9.75 10.67 13.65
C THR A 86 10.16 9.36 14.34
N LYS A 87 10.12 9.31 15.68
CA LYS A 87 10.41 8.10 16.46
C LYS A 87 9.41 6.97 16.17
N ASN A 88 8.11 7.24 16.32
CA ASN A 88 7.05 6.25 16.07
C ASN A 88 7.04 5.80 14.60
N TYR A 89 7.26 6.71 13.66
CA TYR A 89 7.34 6.39 12.24
C TYR A 89 8.51 5.47 11.93
N ASN A 90 9.69 5.76 12.49
CA ASN A 90 10.87 4.91 12.33
C ASN A 90 10.64 3.51 12.92
N GLU A 91 10.10 3.41 14.12
CA GLU A 91 9.78 2.14 14.78
C GLU A 91 8.76 1.34 13.97
N PHE A 92 7.69 1.97 13.50
CA PHE A 92 6.69 1.34 12.64
C PHE A 92 7.32 0.78 11.34
N CYS A 93 8.16 1.55 10.65
CA CYS A 93 8.80 1.09 9.41
C CYS A 93 9.67 -0.15 9.65
N HIS A 94 10.43 -0.16 10.74
CA HIS A 94 11.27 -1.30 11.12
C HIS A 94 10.44 -2.51 11.53
N LYS A 95 9.32 -2.33 12.23
CA LYS A 95 8.36 -3.41 12.52
C LYS A 95 7.73 -3.97 11.24
N LEU A 96 7.35 -3.10 10.29
CA LEU A 96 6.67 -3.52 9.06
C LEU A 96 7.60 -4.24 8.09
N LYS A 97 8.75 -3.66 7.75
CA LYS A 97 9.66 -4.21 6.71
C LYS A 97 11.12 -4.32 7.11
N GLY A 98 11.49 -3.90 8.32
CA GLY A 98 12.87 -3.95 8.81
C GLY A 98 13.78 -2.86 8.28
N ASP A 99 13.21 -1.82 7.68
CA ASP A 99 13.95 -0.67 7.16
C ASP A 99 13.02 0.53 7.04
N PHE A 100 13.58 1.73 6.93
CA PHE A 100 12.82 2.96 6.80
C PHE A 100 12.04 3.01 5.47
N ILE A 101 10.78 3.44 5.51
CA ILE A 101 9.98 3.70 4.30
C ILE A 101 10.15 5.16 3.94
N HIS A 102 10.94 5.44 2.91
CA HIS A 102 11.15 6.80 2.44
C HIS A 102 9.91 7.33 1.71
N HIS A 103 9.49 8.53 2.10
CA HIS A 103 8.59 9.36 1.30
C HIS A 103 9.41 10.09 0.24
N ASN A 104 8.93 10.04 -1.01
CA ASN A 104 9.50 10.81 -2.11
C ASN A 104 8.38 11.68 -2.70
N PRO A 105 8.35 12.99 -2.43
CA PRO A 105 7.30 13.87 -2.93
C PRO A 105 7.28 13.88 -4.46
N ASN A 106 6.09 13.80 -5.04
CA ASN A 106 5.91 13.98 -6.47
C ASN A 106 6.06 15.47 -6.80
N LEU A 107 7.28 15.90 -7.09
CA LEU A 107 7.58 17.29 -7.46
C LEU A 107 7.13 17.64 -8.89
N HIS A 108 6.82 16.63 -9.71
CA HIS A 108 6.36 16.79 -11.08
C HIS A 108 4.89 16.40 -11.23
N SER A 109 4.17 17.10 -12.10
CA SER A 109 2.75 16.91 -12.35
C SER A 109 2.43 15.73 -13.30
N THR A 110 3.45 15.09 -13.88
CA THR A 110 3.26 13.96 -14.78
C THR A 110 3.00 12.69 -14.00
N VAL A 111 1.79 12.14 -14.12
CA VAL A 111 1.45 10.85 -13.51
C VAL A 111 2.18 9.72 -14.23
N ASN A 112 2.90 8.90 -13.48
CA ASN A 112 3.44 7.63 -13.98
C ASN A 112 2.29 6.64 -14.27
N ILE A 113 1.84 6.58 -15.52
CA ILE A 113 0.68 5.78 -15.94
C ILE A 113 0.90 4.28 -15.67
N ILE A 114 2.11 3.77 -15.94
CA ILE A 114 2.46 2.36 -15.71
C ILE A 114 2.47 2.06 -14.21
N GLY A 115 3.11 2.92 -13.41
CA GLY A 115 3.13 2.80 -11.95
C GLY A 115 1.72 2.85 -11.37
N ARG A 116 0.84 3.72 -11.90
CA ARG A 116 -0.55 3.86 -11.46
C ARG A 116 -1.36 2.60 -11.77
N TYR A 117 -1.18 2.03 -12.96
CA TYR A 117 -1.82 0.77 -13.34
C TYR A 117 -1.44 -0.36 -12.38
N TRP A 118 -0.15 -0.52 -12.08
CA TRP A 118 0.31 -1.56 -11.16
C TRP A 118 -0.10 -1.31 -9.71
N PHE A 119 -0.14 -0.05 -9.27
CA PHE A 119 -0.73 0.30 -7.98
C PHE A 119 -2.18 -0.18 -7.88
N ASP A 120 -3.00 0.15 -8.87
CA ASP A 120 -4.42 -0.25 -8.88
C ASP A 120 -4.56 -1.78 -8.88
N TRP A 121 -3.77 -2.47 -9.69
CA TRP A 121 -3.77 -3.93 -9.75
C TRP A 121 -3.37 -4.56 -8.42
N LEU A 122 -2.26 -4.13 -7.82
CA LEU A 122 -1.76 -4.63 -6.53
C LEU A 122 -2.78 -4.38 -5.42
N TYR A 123 -3.36 -3.19 -5.41
CA TYR A 123 -4.38 -2.81 -4.45
C TYR A 123 -5.60 -3.73 -4.57
N LEU A 124 -6.19 -3.85 -5.76
CA LEU A 124 -7.40 -4.66 -5.98
C LEU A 124 -7.14 -6.16 -5.80
N PHE A 125 -5.89 -6.59 -6.04
CA PHE A 125 -5.48 -7.94 -5.76
C PHE A 125 -5.51 -8.20 -4.24
N LEU A 126 -4.91 -7.34 -3.42
CA LEU A 126 -4.81 -7.59 -1.98
C LEU A 126 -6.04 -7.18 -1.17
N PHE A 127 -6.77 -6.15 -1.59
CA PHE A 127 -7.82 -5.51 -0.78
C PHE A 127 -9.14 -5.38 -1.53
N LYS A 128 -10.21 -5.18 -0.75
CA LYS A 128 -11.52 -4.77 -1.28
C LYS A 128 -11.77 -3.30 -0.90
N PRO A 129 -11.72 -2.36 -1.87
CA PRO A 129 -12.03 -0.96 -1.58
C PRO A 129 -13.52 -0.80 -1.26
N ASN A 130 -13.83 -0.04 -0.22
CA ASN A 130 -15.18 0.48 0.01
C ASN A 130 -15.37 1.83 -0.71
N GLN A 131 -16.52 2.47 -0.56
CA GLN A 131 -16.82 3.76 -1.20
C GLN A 131 -15.79 4.84 -0.88
N ILE A 132 -15.27 4.88 0.36
CA ILE A 132 -14.26 5.86 0.76
C ILE A 132 -12.92 5.51 0.13
N GLY A 133 -12.51 4.23 0.11
CA GLY A 133 -11.30 3.79 -0.59
C GLY A 133 -11.34 4.18 -2.08
N TRP A 134 -12.45 3.88 -2.78
CA TRP A 134 -12.66 4.30 -4.17
C TRP A 134 -12.48 5.82 -4.36
N LYS A 135 -13.04 6.63 -3.46
CA LYS A 135 -12.91 8.08 -3.50
C LYS A 135 -11.48 8.56 -3.19
N SER A 136 -10.81 7.95 -2.21
CA SER A 136 -9.45 8.30 -1.79
C SER A 136 -8.45 8.15 -2.94
N TRP A 137 -8.61 7.14 -3.79
CA TRP A 137 -7.69 6.86 -4.91
C TRP A 137 -8.14 7.45 -6.26
N ASN A 138 -9.25 8.19 -6.26
CA ASN A 138 -9.89 8.75 -7.46
C ASN A 138 -10.21 7.66 -8.51
N GLY A 139 -10.82 6.55 -8.08
CA GLY A 139 -11.08 5.39 -8.91
C GLY A 139 -9.93 4.39 -8.96
N PHE A 140 -10.13 3.28 -9.68
CA PHE A 140 -9.14 2.23 -9.96
C PHE A 140 -9.26 1.76 -11.41
N MET A 141 -8.16 1.28 -11.98
CA MET A 141 -8.08 0.71 -13.34
C MET A 141 -8.58 1.66 -14.43
N LEU A 142 -8.39 2.98 -14.23
CA LEU A 142 -8.77 4.00 -15.22
C LEU A 142 -7.79 4.07 -16.40
N GLN A 143 -6.55 3.61 -16.18
CA GLN A 143 -5.51 3.57 -17.19
C GLN A 143 -5.59 2.28 -17.99
N LYS A 144 -5.46 2.38 -19.31
CA LYS A 144 -5.34 1.22 -20.21
C LYS A 144 -3.91 1.13 -20.72
N LEU A 145 -3.29 -0.02 -20.51
CA LEU A 145 -1.97 -0.35 -21.06
C LEU A 145 -2.13 -1.31 -22.22
N SER A 146 -1.24 -1.23 -23.21
CA SER A 146 -1.12 -2.27 -24.23
C SER A 146 -0.57 -3.56 -23.63
N GLU A 147 -0.80 -4.69 -24.29
CA GLU A 147 -0.27 -5.98 -23.86
C GLU A 147 1.27 -5.98 -23.76
N SER A 148 1.92 -5.29 -24.71
CA SER A 148 3.38 -5.11 -24.70
C SER A 148 3.86 -4.31 -23.49
N GLN A 149 3.15 -3.25 -23.09
CA GLN A 149 3.45 -2.47 -21.90
C GLN A 149 3.26 -3.30 -20.62
N ILE A 150 2.18 -4.07 -20.53
CA ILE A 150 1.90 -4.96 -19.39
C ILE A 150 3.00 -6.01 -19.27
N LYS A 151 3.34 -6.71 -20.36
CA LYS A 151 4.37 -7.76 -20.36
C LYS A 151 5.75 -7.23 -19.97
N ALA A 152 6.15 -6.08 -20.52
CA ALA A 152 7.45 -5.49 -20.22
C ALA A 152 7.53 -4.99 -18.77
N SER A 153 6.48 -4.35 -18.26
CA SER A 153 6.48 -3.76 -16.91
C SER A 153 6.21 -4.78 -15.80
N SER A 154 5.45 -5.85 -16.05
CA SER A 154 5.21 -6.92 -15.07
C SER A 154 6.51 -7.67 -14.71
N TYR A 155 7.40 -7.87 -15.68
CA TYR A 155 8.72 -8.46 -15.42
C TYR A 155 9.54 -7.62 -14.44
N ASN A 156 9.60 -6.31 -14.65
CA ASN A 156 10.30 -5.38 -13.76
C ASN A 156 9.69 -5.37 -12.36
N LEU A 157 8.35 -5.37 -12.27
CA LEU A 157 7.65 -5.45 -10.99
C LEU A 157 7.95 -6.76 -10.23
N ILE A 158 7.97 -7.90 -10.94
CA ILE A 158 8.34 -9.20 -10.34
C ILE A 158 9.78 -9.16 -9.82
N LEU A 159 10.72 -8.61 -10.59
CA LEU A 159 12.11 -8.48 -10.16
C LEU A 159 12.24 -7.61 -8.92
N GLU A 160 11.54 -6.49 -8.89
CA GLU A 160 11.52 -5.60 -7.74
C GLU A 160 11.00 -6.31 -6.48
N ILE A 161 9.82 -6.93 -6.56
CA ILE A 161 9.23 -7.67 -5.42
C ILE A 161 10.19 -8.76 -4.90
N LYS A 162 10.89 -9.47 -5.80
CA LYS A 162 11.88 -10.49 -5.42
C LYS A 162 13.09 -9.91 -4.70
N ASN A 163 13.54 -8.74 -5.13
CA ASN A 163 14.75 -8.09 -4.64
C ASN A 163 14.50 -7.16 -3.45
N THR A 164 13.23 -6.93 -3.07
CA THR A 164 12.87 -6.16 -1.87
C THR A 164 13.55 -6.76 -0.64
N ASN A 165 14.42 -5.96 -0.01
CA ASN A 165 15.17 -6.37 1.17
C ASN A 165 14.26 -6.39 2.40
N LEU A 166 13.80 -7.59 2.75
CA LEU A 166 13.00 -7.88 3.94
C LEU A 166 13.90 -8.45 5.03
N LYS A 167 13.92 -7.79 6.19
CA LYS A 167 14.72 -8.19 7.37
C LYS A 167 13.79 -8.66 8.50
N GLY A 168 14.34 -9.23 9.57
CA GLY A 168 13.61 -9.54 10.81
C GLY A 168 12.46 -10.55 10.71
N ASP A 169 11.64 -10.61 11.76
CA ASP A 169 10.52 -11.55 11.92
C ASP A 169 9.40 -11.33 10.87
N GLN A 170 9.23 -10.08 10.43
CA GLN A 170 8.31 -9.65 9.38
C GLN A 170 8.62 -10.26 8.01
N LYS A 171 9.86 -10.73 7.80
CA LYS A 171 10.29 -11.32 6.53
C LYS A 171 9.38 -12.45 6.09
N TYR A 172 8.98 -13.33 7.01
CA TYR A 172 8.09 -14.46 6.70
C TYR A 172 6.77 -13.96 6.09
N HIS A 173 6.11 -13.03 6.77
CA HIS A 173 4.79 -12.52 6.42
C HIS A 173 4.79 -11.73 5.11
N LEU A 174 5.78 -10.86 4.90
CA LEU A 174 5.90 -10.12 3.65
C LEU A 174 6.39 -10.99 2.48
N THR A 175 7.17 -12.05 2.76
CA THR A 175 7.55 -13.03 1.73
C THR A 175 6.36 -13.86 1.27
N GLU A 176 5.44 -14.23 2.17
CA GLU A 176 4.20 -14.91 1.81
C GLU A 176 3.39 -14.09 0.80
N ILE A 177 3.17 -12.80 1.09
CA ILE A 177 2.46 -11.89 0.18
C ILE A 177 3.24 -11.72 -1.14
N SER A 178 4.56 -11.57 -1.07
CA SER A 178 5.42 -11.41 -2.25
C SER A 178 5.32 -12.60 -3.20
N LYS A 179 5.34 -13.83 -2.68
CA LYS A 179 5.20 -15.06 -3.47
C LYS A 179 3.85 -15.11 -4.19
N LEU A 180 2.78 -14.82 -3.47
CA LEU A 180 1.42 -14.78 -4.02
C LEU A 180 1.29 -13.76 -5.15
N LEU A 181 1.84 -12.55 -4.97
CA LEU A 181 1.84 -11.52 -6.01
C LEU A 181 2.62 -11.97 -7.25
N ILE A 182 3.82 -12.55 -7.05
CA ILE A 182 4.66 -13.03 -8.14
C ILE A 182 3.97 -14.16 -8.93
N GLU A 183 3.34 -15.11 -8.25
CA GLU A 183 2.59 -16.20 -8.90
C GLU A 183 1.48 -15.63 -9.78
N LYS A 184 0.65 -14.74 -9.24
CA LYS A 184 -0.44 -14.16 -10.03
C LYS A 184 0.06 -13.32 -11.21
N LEU A 185 1.11 -12.54 -11.04
CA LEU A 185 1.70 -11.73 -12.12
C LEU A 185 2.24 -12.61 -13.26
N LYS A 186 2.77 -13.80 -12.96
CA LYS A 186 3.21 -14.77 -13.97
C LYS A 186 2.03 -15.39 -14.72
N ASP A 187 0.97 -15.76 -14.02
CA ASP A 187 -0.22 -16.35 -14.64
C ASP A 187 -0.85 -15.38 -15.65
N SER A 188 -1.01 -14.12 -15.26
CA SER A 188 -1.53 -13.07 -16.14
C SER A 188 -0.67 -12.88 -17.40
N ASN A 189 0.65 -13.02 -17.30
CA ASN A 189 1.53 -12.97 -18.48
C ASN A 189 1.40 -14.22 -19.38
N SER A 190 1.11 -15.39 -18.81
CA SER A 190 0.94 -16.63 -19.59
C SER A 190 -0.37 -16.65 -20.38
N GLU A 191 -1.47 -16.17 -19.79
CA GLU A 191 -2.77 -16.06 -20.48
C GLU A 191 -2.72 -15.06 -21.65
N MET A 192 -1.95 -13.98 -21.52
CA MET A 192 -1.73 -12.99 -22.58
C MET A 192 -0.80 -13.45 -23.70
N SER A 193 -0.12 -14.59 -23.55
CA SER A 193 0.80 -15.13 -24.57
C SER A 193 0.13 -16.15 -25.50
N ILE A 194 -1.16 -16.45 -25.30
CA ILE A 194 -1.93 -17.49 -26.01
C ILE A 194 -2.96 -16.88 -27.00
N ASN A 195 -3.16 -15.57 -26.97
CA ASN A 195 -3.96 -14.81 -27.96
C ASN A 195 -3.07 -14.05 -28.94
#